data_AF-A0A842YAK3-F1
#
_entry.id   AF-A0A842YAK3-F1
#
_cell.length_a   1.000
_cell.length_b   1.000
_cell.length_c   1.000
_cell.angle_alpha   90.00
_cell.angle_beta   90.00
_cell.angle_gamma   90.00
#
_symmetry.space_group_name_H-M   'P 1'
#
loop_
_entity.id
_entity.type
_entity.pdbx_description
1 polymer ?
#
loop_
_entity_poly.entity_id
_entity_poly.type
_entity_poly.pdbx_seq_one_letter_code
_entity_poly.pdbx_strand_id
1 'polypeptide(L)'
;MTVKHTVSSIMILPFIYLVLLEGTTLILIFDVWSILGLLFSGILASGLAYVLYFSAIEAIGAPKASSFLFLVPFVSVIGDFVLGEPPEVITLLAGIIAIIGVALVRFAGVSESEEVDQ
;
A
#
# COMPACT_ATOMS: atom_id res chain seq x y z
N MET A 1 23.43 -5.81 10.77
CA MET A 1 22.41 -5.86 9.69
C MET A 1 22.01 -7.30 9.33
N THR A 2 22.90 -8.28 9.45
CA THR A 2 22.66 -9.71 9.12
C THR A 2 21.45 -10.34 9.83
N VAL A 3 21.26 -10.06 11.13
CA VAL A 3 20.13 -10.62 11.91
C VAL A 3 18.77 -10.19 11.35
N LYS A 4 18.64 -8.95 10.85
CA LYS A 4 17.37 -8.45 10.29
C LYS A 4 17.01 -9.18 9.00
N HIS A 5 17.98 -9.38 8.11
CA HIS A 5 17.76 -10.11 6.86
C HIS A 5 17.42 -11.58 7.09
N THR A 6 18.08 -12.25 8.05
CA THR A 6 17.78 -13.64 8.38
C THR A 6 16.37 -13.80 8.96
N VAL A 7 15.95 -12.89 9.84
CA VAL A 7 14.59 -12.91 10.42
C VAL A 7 13.53 -12.67 9.34
N SER A 8 13.74 -11.72 8.42
CA SER A 8 12.80 -11.48 7.31
C SER A 8 12.66 -12.70 6.39
N SER A 9 13.76 -13.38 6.07
CA SER A 9 13.70 -14.61 5.26
C SER A 9 12.94 -15.74 5.97
N ILE A 10 13.07 -15.84 7.30
CA ILE A 10 12.33 -16.83 8.10
C ILE A 10 10.84 -16.48 8.18
N MET A 11 10.47 -15.20 8.27
CA MET A 11 9.07 -14.76 8.33
C MET A 11 8.26 -15.08 7.06
N ILE A 12 8.92 -15.24 5.93
CA ILE A 12 8.26 -15.62 4.66
C ILE A 12 7.95 -17.13 4.60
N LEU A 13 8.68 -17.98 5.33
CA LEU A 13 8.47 -19.43 5.32
C LEU A 13 7.04 -19.88 5.68
N PRO A 14 6.37 -19.36 6.73
CA PRO A 14 4.98 -19.75 7.01
C PRO A 14 4.03 -19.33 5.89
N PHE A 15 4.28 -18.21 5.21
CA PHE A 15 3.46 -17.76 4.09
C PHE A 15 3.63 -18.69 2.88
N ILE A 16 4.88 -19.03 2.54
CA ILE A 16 5.18 -20.02 1.48
C ILE A 16 4.52 -21.36 1.80
N TYR A 17 4.59 -21.81 3.05
CA TYR A 17 3.96 -23.05 3.49
C TYR A 17 2.43 -23.03 3.31
N LEU A 18 1.75 -21.95 3.73
CA LEU A 18 0.30 -21.81 3.51
C LEU A 18 -0.07 -21.83 2.02
N VAL A 19 0.67 -21.12 1.17
CA VAL A 19 0.44 -21.09 -0.28
C VAL A 19 0.65 -22.46 -0.94
N LEU A 20 1.63 -23.23 -0.47
CA LEU A 20 1.87 -24.62 -0.91
C LEU A 20 0.73 -25.56 -0.48
N LEU A 21 0.13 -25.35 0.70
CA LEU A 21 -1.02 -26.14 1.17
C LEU A 21 -2.27 -25.90 0.32
N GLU A 22 -2.43 -24.71 -0.26
CA GLU A 22 -3.51 -24.39 -1.20
C GLU A 22 -3.32 -25.07 -2.58
N GLY A 23 -2.26 -25.87 -2.75
CA GLY A 23 -1.97 -26.58 -4.00
C GLY A 23 -1.33 -25.70 -5.06
N THR A 24 -0.91 -24.49 -4.69
CA THR A 24 -0.29 -23.53 -5.61
C THR A 24 1.11 -24.02 -5.99
N THR A 25 1.32 -24.30 -7.27
CA THR A 25 2.64 -24.63 -7.79
C THR A 25 3.53 -23.38 -7.80
N LEU A 26 4.73 -23.47 -7.23
CA LEU A 26 5.77 -22.44 -7.36
C LEU A 26 6.30 -22.43 -8.80
N ILE A 27 5.55 -21.82 -9.70
CA ILE A 27 5.98 -21.61 -11.08
C ILE A 27 6.93 -20.41 -11.06
N LEU A 28 8.21 -20.67 -11.29
CA LEU A 28 9.17 -19.63 -11.68
C LEU A 28 8.84 -19.20 -13.11
N ILE A 29 7.96 -18.21 -13.23
CA ILE A 29 7.52 -17.68 -14.52
C ILE A 29 8.63 -16.79 -15.08
N PHE A 30 9.46 -17.34 -15.97
CA PHE A 30 10.43 -16.59 -16.80
C PHE A 30 9.77 -16.11 -18.10
N ASP A 31 8.59 -15.51 -18.00
CA ASP A 31 7.92 -14.89 -19.14
C ASP A 31 8.24 -13.39 -19.19
N VAL A 32 8.44 -12.87 -20.41
CA VAL A 32 8.84 -11.47 -20.62
C VAL A 32 7.78 -10.50 -20.09
N TRP A 33 6.49 -10.80 -20.23
CA TRP A 33 5.43 -9.94 -19.72
C TRP A 33 5.39 -9.94 -18.20
N SER A 34 5.64 -11.09 -17.57
CA SER A 34 5.72 -11.19 -16.12
C SER A 34 6.91 -10.39 -15.56
N ILE A 35 8.07 -10.45 -16.22
CA ILE A 35 9.24 -9.65 -15.84
C ILE A 35 8.97 -8.16 -16.02
N LEU A 36 8.36 -7.76 -17.14
CA LEU A 36 7.99 -6.36 -17.39
C LEU A 36 6.97 -5.85 -16.37
N GLY A 37 5.96 -6.65 -16.03
CA GLY A 37 4.98 -6.33 -15.00
C GLY A 37 5.62 -6.16 -13.62
N LEU A 38 6.57 -7.04 -13.27
CA LEU A 38 7.32 -6.95 -12.02
C LEU A 38 8.19 -5.68 -11.97
N LEU A 39 8.90 -5.36 -13.06
CA LEU A 39 9.71 -4.16 -13.15
C LEU A 39 8.85 -2.89 -13.11
N PHE A 40 7.71 -2.89 -13.80
CA PHE A 40 6.75 -1.79 -13.76
C PHE A 40 6.26 -1.54 -12.33
N SER A 41 5.81 -2.59 -11.64
CA SER A 41 5.32 -2.49 -10.26
C SER A 41 6.44 -2.07 -9.28
N GLY A 42 7.61 -2.67 -9.37
CA GLY A 42 8.73 -2.36 -8.48
C GLY A 42 9.30 -0.97 -8.70
N ILE A 43 9.60 -0.59 -9.95
CA ILE A 43 10.28 0.68 -10.26
C ILE A 43 9.29 1.84 -10.24
N LEU A 44 8.16 1.74 -10.95
CA LEU A 44 7.24 2.86 -11.10
C LEU A 44 6.25 2.93 -9.95
N ALA A 45 5.53 1.85 -9.66
CA ALA A 45 4.49 1.90 -8.64
C ALA A 45 5.07 2.07 -7.23
N SER A 46 6.22 1.45 -6.93
CA SER A 46 6.87 1.57 -5.62
C SER A 46 8.04 2.57 -5.62
N GLY A 47 9.06 2.35 -6.44
CA GLY A 47 10.30 3.14 -6.42
C GLY A 47 10.06 4.64 -6.64
N LEU A 48 9.43 4.99 -7.77
CA LEU A 48 9.14 6.38 -8.12
C LEU A 48 8.16 7.01 -7.12
N ALA A 49 7.12 6.27 -6.70
CA ALA A 49 6.18 6.76 -5.69
C ALA A 49 6.88 7.13 -4.38
N TYR A 50 7.84 6.32 -3.91
CA TYR A 50 8.63 6.65 -2.71
C TYR A 50 9.51 7.87 -2.92
N VAL A 51 10.20 7.99 -4.05
CA VAL A 51 11.01 9.18 -4.35
C VAL A 51 10.13 10.43 -4.30
N LEU A 52 8.99 10.43 -4.98
CA LEU A 52 8.05 11.55 -4.97
C LEU A 52 7.51 11.85 -3.56
N TYR A 53 7.18 10.81 -2.80
CA TYR A 53 6.67 10.95 -1.44
C TYR A 53 7.71 11.56 -0.50
N PHE A 54 8.95 11.06 -0.51
CA PHE A 54 10.02 11.61 0.33
C PHE A 54 10.44 13.01 -0.11
N SER A 55 10.48 13.29 -1.41
CA SER A 55 10.68 14.65 -1.92
C SER A 55 9.54 15.58 -1.48
N ALA A 56 8.29 15.11 -1.43
CA ALA A 56 7.19 15.90 -0.88
C ALA A 56 7.36 16.14 0.63
N ILE A 57 7.82 15.15 1.40
CA ILE A 57 8.14 15.35 2.82
C ILE A 57 9.19 16.45 2.99
N GLU A 58 10.25 16.45 2.19
CA GLU A 58 11.30 17.48 2.24
C GLU A 58 10.76 18.87 1.88
N ALA A 59 9.83 18.97 0.93
CA ALA A 59 9.29 20.25 0.45
C ALA A 59 8.19 20.85 1.33
N ILE A 60 7.25 20.03 1.83
CA ILE A 60 6.03 20.50 2.52
C ILE A 60 5.86 19.95 3.94
N GLY A 61 6.78 19.12 4.41
CA GLY A 61 6.75 18.50 5.74
C GLY A 61 5.89 17.24 5.81
N ALA A 62 6.22 16.36 6.77
CA ALA A 62 5.61 15.04 6.90
C ALA A 62 4.07 15.05 7.09
N PRO A 63 3.46 15.94 7.90
CA PRO A 63 2.01 15.93 8.11
C PRO A 63 1.22 16.25 6.83
N LYS A 64 1.68 17.23 6.05
CA LYS A 64 1.03 17.62 4.79
C LYS A 64 1.25 16.56 3.71
N ALA A 65 2.47 16.06 3.54
CA ALA A 65 2.78 15.00 2.59
C ALA A 65 1.96 13.73 2.86
N SER A 66 1.87 13.31 4.13
CA SER A 66 1.09 12.13 4.55
C SER A 66 -0.41 12.28 4.30
N SER A 67 -0.93 13.51 4.20
CA SER A 67 -2.35 13.74 3.93
C SER A 67 -2.71 13.40 2.47
N PHE A 68 -1.76 13.44 1.53
CA PHE A 68 -1.99 13.00 0.15
C PHE A 68 -2.23 11.49 0.03
N LEU A 69 -1.77 10.69 0.98
CA LEU A 69 -2.03 9.24 1.00
C LEU A 69 -3.53 8.93 1.13
N PHE A 70 -4.33 9.87 1.65
CA PHE A 70 -5.79 9.72 1.69
C PHE A 70 -6.48 9.84 0.34
N LEU A 71 -5.79 10.36 -0.68
CA LEU A 71 -6.29 10.36 -2.04
C LEU A 71 -6.02 9.03 -2.76
N VAL A 72 -5.17 8.16 -2.24
CA VAL A 72 -4.82 6.88 -2.88
C VAL A 72 -6.08 6.05 -3.21
N PRO A 73 -7.04 5.84 -2.30
CA PRO A 73 -8.25 5.07 -2.62
C PRO A 73 -9.07 5.67 -3.78
N PHE A 74 -9.17 7.01 -3.85
CA PHE A 74 -9.88 7.69 -4.94
C PHE A 74 -9.17 7.51 -6.28
N VAL A 75 -7.85 7.68 -6.30
CA VAL A 75 -7.05 7.50 -7.52
C VAL A 75 -7.09 6.04 -7.97
N SER A 76 -7.05 5.08 -7.04
CA SER A 76 -7.20 3.64 -7.34
C SER A 76 -8.52 3.34 -8.03
N VAL A 77 -9.65 3.81 -7.49
CA VAL A 77 -10.97 3.60 -8.11
C VAL A 77 -11.04 4.21 -9.51
N ILE A 78 -10.50 5.41 -9.71
CA ILE A 78 -10.42 6.03 -11.04
C ILE A 78 -9.58 5.17 -11.99
N GLY A 79 -8.45 4.63 -11.52
CA GLY A 79 -7.61 3.71 -12.27
C GLY A 79 -8.37 2.49 -12.75
N ASP A 80 -9.12 1.84 -11.87
CA ASP A 80 -9.95 0.68 -12.18
C ASP A 80 -10.96 0.98 -13.33
N PHE A 81 -11.62 2.14 -13.27
CA PHE A 81 -12.49 2.59 -14.36
C PHE A 81 -11.74 2.84 -15.67
N VAL A 82 -10.55 3.45 -15.61
CA VAL A 82 -9.71 3.73 -16.80
C VAL A 82 -9.23 2.44 -17.45
N LEU A 83 -8.94 1.41 -16.66
CA LEU A 83 -8.56 0.09 -17.15
C LEU A 83 -9.74 -0.70 -17.74
N GLY A 84 -10.98 -0.24 -17.53
CA GLY A 84 -12.19 -0.94 -17.96
C GLY A 84 -12.61 -2.07 -17.03
N GLU A 85 -12.03 -2.13 -15.83
CA GLU A 85 -12.30 -3.13 -14.80
C GLU A 85 -12.91 -2.45 -13.57
N PRO A 86 -14.14 -1.91 -13.66
CA PRO A 86 -14.72 -1.14 -12.57
C PRO A 86 -14.85 -1.98 -11.31
N PRO A 87 -14.58 -1.40 -10.12
CA PRO A 87 -14.62 -2.15 -8.88
C PRO A 87 -16.07 -2.54 -8.57
N GLU A 88 -16.24 -3.75 -8.02
CA GLU A 88 -17.54 -4.22 -7.58
C GLU A 88 -18.11 -3.32 -6.47
N VAL A 89 -19.44 -3.23 -6.40
CA VAL A 89 -20.13 -2.39 -5.40
C VAL A 89 -19.69 -2.74 -3.98
N ILE A 90 -19.43 -4.02 -3.68
CA ILE A 90 -18.96 -4.46 -2.37
C ILE A 90 -17.56 -3.92 -2.04
N THR A 91 -16.67 -3.84 -3.04
CA THR A 91 -15.32 -3.26 -2.91
C THR A 91 -15.40 -1.77 -2.63
N LEU A 92 -16.31 -1.06 -3.30
CA LEU A 92 -16.57 0.36 -3.03
C LEU A 92 -17.09 0.58 -1.60
N LEU A 93 -18.01 -0.25 -1.13
CA LEU A 93 -18.52 -0.20 0.24
C LEU A 93 -17.40 -0.48 1.27
N ALA A 94 -16.56 -1.48 1.02
CA ALA A 94 -15.40 -1.77 1.86
C ALA A 94 -14.42 -0.58 1.90
N GLY A 95 -14.19 0.07 0.76
CA GLY A 95 -13.39 1.29 0.67
C GLY A 95 -13.96 2.45 1.50
N ILE A 96 -15.29 2.66 1.46
CA ILE A 96 -15.96 3.67 2.29
C ILE A 96 -15.78 3.36 3.77
N ILE A 97 -15.98 2.12 4.19
CA ILE A 97 -15.78 1.69 5.58
C ILE A 97 -14.34 1.94 6.03
N ALA A 98 -13.35 1.62 5.18
CA ALA A 98 -11.94 1.86 5.48
C ALA A 98 -11.65 3.37 5.65
N ILE A 99 -12.18 4.23 4.78
CA ILE A 99 -12.04 5.70 4.90
C ILE A 99 -12.65 6.21 6.20
N ILE A 100 -13.83 5.72 6.60
CA ILE A 100 -14.47 6.07 7.88
C ILE A 100 -13.57 5.68 9.05
N GLY A 101 -12.99 4.48 9.02
CA GLY A 101 -12.05 4.02 10.06
C GLY A 101 -10.82 4.93 10.18
N VAL A 102 -10.23 5.31 9.05
CA VAL A 102 -9.09 6.24 9.01
C VAL A 102 -9.49 7.63 9.53
N ALA A 103 -10.66 8.13 9.14
CA ALA A 103 -11.17 9.41 9.62
C ALA A 103 -11.35 9.40 11.15
N LEU A 104 -11.94 8.33 11.70
CA LEU A 104 -12.16 8.18 13.14
C LEU A 104 -10.84 8.18 13.93
N VAL A 105 -9.81 7.46 13.43
CA VAL A 105 -8.46 7.47 14.03
C VAL A 105 -7.83 8.86 13.96
N ARG A 106 -7.95 9.56 12.82
CA ARG A 106 -7.46 10.93 12.68
C ARG A 106 -8.14 11.89 13.67
N PHE A 107 -9.47 11.82 13.81
CA PHE A 107 -10.22 12.69 14.73
C PHE A 107 -9.90 12.40 16.21
N ALA A 108 -9.74 11.12 16.58
CA ALA A 108 -9.35 10.75 17.94
C ALA A 108 -7.95 11.30 18.31
N GLY A 109 -6.99 11.24 17.38
CA GLY A 109 -5.64 11.76 17.62
C GLY A 109 -5.54 13.29 17.67
N VAL A 110 -6.47 14.02 17.03
CA VAL A 110 -6.52 15.50 17.11
C VAL A 110 -6.98 15.96 18.50
N SER A 111 -7.94 15.26 19.11
CA SER A 111 -8.45 15.55 20.45
C SER A 111 -7.36 15.51 21.53
N GLU A 112 -6.38 14.62 21.39
CA GLU A 112 -5.33 14.42 22.39
C GLU A 112 -4.21 15.47 22.27
N SER A 113 -4.03 16.06 21.08
CA SER A 113 -3.07 17.15 20.89
C SER A 113 -3.55 18.52 21.41
N GLU A 114 -4.86 18.74 21.54
CA GLU A 114 -5.42 19.98 22.11
C GLU A 114 -5.43 19.98 23.65
N GLU A 115 -5.36 18.81 24.28
CA GLU A 115 -5.38 18.65 25.75
C GLU A 115 -3.98 18.73 26.39
N VAL A 116 -2.91 18.49 25.61
CA VAL A 116 -1.51 18.57 26.07
C VAL A 116 -0.93 19.99 25.97
N ASP A 117 -1.53 20.86 25.16
CA ASP A 117 -1.12 22.27 24.97
C ASP A 117 -1.90 23.26 25.88
N GLN A 118 -2.71 22.77 26.84
CA GLN A 118 -3.34 23.56 27.92
C GLN A 118 -2.67 23.29 29.27
#